data_AF-A0A963BP94-F1
#
_entry.id   AF-A0A963BP94-F1
#
_cell.length_a   1.000
_cell.length_b   1.000
_cell.length_c   1.000
_cell.angle_alpha   90.00
_cell.angle_beta   90.00
_cell.angle_gamma   90.00
#
_symmetry.space_group_name_H-M   'P 1'
#
loop_
_entity.id
_entity.type
_entity.pdbx_description
1 polymer ?
#
loop_
_entity_poly.entity_id
_entity_poly.type
_entity_poly.pdbx_seq_one_letter_code
_entity_poly.pdbx_strand_id
1 'polypeptide(L)' 'MEEPEIAFYSDSNKFGIYAGKAPGHTHKDYDVKIIAKQDAGVDYWEGE' A
#
# COMPACT_ATOMS: atom_id res chain seq x y z
N MET A 1 11.25 -5.36 10.12
CA MET A 1 10.12 -5.21 9.18
C MET A 1 10.66 -4.35 8.05
N GLU A 2 10.56 -4.80 6.80
CA GLU A 2 10.90 -3.91 5.67
C GLU A 2 9.87 -2.78 5.60
N GLU A 3 10.26 -1.65 5.03
CA GLU A 3 9.36 -0.53 4.78
C GLU A 3 8.18 -0.99 3.91
N PRO A 4 6.99 -0.41 4.10
CA PRO A 4 5.84 -0.74 3.26
C PRO A 4 6.12 -0.39 1.79
N GLU A 5 5.71 -1.28 0.90
CA GLU A 5 5.84 -1.08 -0.54
C GLU A 5 4.55 -0.46 -1.09
N ILE A 6 4.72 0.59 -1.90
CA ILE A 6 3.62 1.30 -2.55
C ILE A 6 3.73 1.13 -4.05
N ALA A 7 2.69 0.62 -4.69
CA ALA A 7 2.60 0.46 -6.14
C ALA A 7 1.47 1.32 -6.72
N PHE A 8 1.75 2.05 -7.80
CA PHE A 8 0.76 2.85 -8.51
C PHE A 8 0.34 2.18 -9.83
N TYR A 9 -0.97 2.06 -10.05
CA TYR A 9 -1.56 1.48 -11.24
C TYR A 9 -2.33 2.58 -12.00
N SER A 10 -1.60 3.33 -12.83
CA SER A 10 -2.12 4.50 -13.54
C SER A 10 -3.23 4.17 -14.54
N ASP A 11 -3.20 2.96 -15.12
CA ASP A 11 -4.21 2.46 -16.06
C ASP A 11 -5.62 2.34 -15.44
N SER A 12 -5.69 2.14 -14.12
CA SER A 12 -6.94 1.81 -13.42
C SER A 12 -7.23 2.73 -12.24
N ASN A 13 -6.49 3.84 -12.13
CA ASN A 13 -6.57 4.83 -11.06
C ASN A 13 -6.49 4.23 -9.64
N LYS A 14 -5.57 3.28 -9.45
CA LYS A 14 -5.41 2.55 -8.19
C LYS A 14 -4.02 2.71 -7.60
N PHE A 15 -3.92 2.44 -6.31
CA PHE A 15 -2.67 2.20 -5.61
C PHE A 15 -2.77 0.92 -4.77
N GLY A 16 -1.63 0.27 -4.56
CA GLY A 16 -1.48 -0.88 -3.69
C GLY A 16 -0.52 -0.57 -2.55
N ILE A 17 -0.87 -0.99 -1.34
CA ILE A 17 0.02 -0.96 -0.16
C ILE A 17 0.27 -2.39 0.28
N TYR A 18 1.55 -2.73 0.45
CA TYR A 18 2.01 -4.05 0.86
C TYR A 18 2.94 -3.91 2.08
N ALA A 19 2.60 -4.54 3.19
CA ALA A 19 3.36 -4.44 4.44
C ALA A 19 3.33 -5.75 5.23
N GLY A 20 4.18 -5.88 6.24
CA GLY A 20 4.22 -7.05 7.15
C GLY A 20 5.36 -8.02 6.88
N LYS A 21 5.93 -7.97 5.67
CA LYS A 21 6.92 -8.94 5.22
C LYS A 21 8.16 -8.99 6.15
N ALA A 22 8.44 -10.19 6.66
CA ALA A 22 9.65 -10.47 7.41
C ALA A 22 10.89 -10.43 6.49
N PRO A 23 12.06 -10.02 7.00
CA PRO A 23 13.29 -9.98 6.21
C PRO A 23 13.60 -11.32 5.53
N GLY A 24 13.89 -11.31 4.23
CA GLY A 24 14.24 -12.52 3.46
C GLY A 24 13.07 -13.33 2.90
N HIS A 25 11.83 -12.93 3.16
CA HIS A 25 10.65 -13.55 2.55
C HIS A 25 10.38 -13.01 1.12
N THR A 26 9.40 -13.57 0.40
CA THR A 26 9.07 -13.14 -0.97
C THR A 26 7.87 -12.19 -0.99
N HIS A 27 7.61 -11.54 -2.13
CA HIS A 27 6.46 -10.64 -2.34
C HIS A 27 5.07 -11.33 -2.20
N LYS A 28 5.02 -12.61 -1.82
CA LYS A 28 3.78 -13.33 -1.53
C LYS A 28 3.47 -13.40 -0.04
N ASP A 29 4.43 -13.02 0.80
CA ASP A 29 4.39 -13.20 2.25
C ASP A 29 4.04 -11.89 3.00
N TYR A 30 3.20 -11.04 2.40
CA TYR A 30 2.72 -9.82 3.08
C TYR A 30 1.53 -10.15 3.98
N ASP A 31 1.61 -9.74 5.25
CA ASP A 31 0.46 -9.79 6.16
C ASP A 31 -0.63 -8.78 5.79
N VAL A 32 -0.24 -7.64 5.21
CA VAL A 32 -1.15 -6.58 4.80
C VAL A 32 -1.03 -6.32 3.32
N LYS A 33 -2.16 -6.45 2.60
CA LYS A 33 -2.30 -6.11 1.19
C LYS A 33 -3.60 -5.33 0.98
N ILE A 34 -3.47 -4.08 0.56
CA ILE A 34 -4.59 -3.21 0.22
C ILE A 34 -4.45 -2.78 -1.23
N ILE A 35 -5.54 -2.81 -1.98
CA ILE A 35 -5.65 -2.19 -3.30
C ILE A 35 -6.88 -1.28 -3.26
N ALA A 36 -6.66 0.01 -3.46
CA ALA A 36 -7.71 1.02 -3.38
C ALA A 36 -7.66 1.95 -4.60
N LYS A 37 -8.78 2.62 -4.89
CA LYS A 37 -8.79 3.72 -5.86
C LYS A 37 -8.08 4.93 -5.25
N GLN A 38 -7.39 5.71 -6.07
CA GLN A 38 -6.72 6.93 -5.60
C GLN A 38 -7.71 7.94 -5.02
N ASP A 39 -8.87 8.06 -5.65
CA ASP A 39 -10.01 8.88 -5.21
C ASP A 39 -10.78 8.32 -4.00
N ALA A 40 -10.42 7.14 -3.48
CA ALA A 40 -10.98 6.62 -2.23
C ALA A 40 -10.23 7.14 -0.99
N GLY A 41 -9.10 7.83 -1.19
CA GLY A 41 -8.38 8.50 -0.12
C GLY A 41 -9.23 9.59 0.51
N VAL A 42 -9.36 9.52 1.82
CA VAL A 42 -9.88 10.59 2.66
C VAL A 42 -8.65 11.28 3.25
N ASP A 43 -8.34 12.48 2.77
CA ASP A 43 -7.23 13.28 3.28
C ASP A 43 -7.63 13.83 4.67
N TYR A 44 -7.54 13.00 5.69
CA TYR A 44 -7.72 13.41 7.09
C TYR A 44 -6.51 14.18 7.65
N TRP A 45 -5.80 14.93 6.81
CA TRP A 45 -4.83 15.91 7.32
C TRP A 45 -5.55 17.23 7.59
N GLU A 46 -6.32 17.27 8.67
CA GLU A 46 -6.80 18.52 9.27
C GLU A 46 -5.71 19.12 10.15
N GLY A 47 -4.64 19.67 9.55
CA GLY A 47 -3.87 20.80 10.10
C GLY A 47 -3.33 20.82 11.54
N GLU A 48 -3.32 19.73 12.31
CA GLU A 48 -2.69 19.64 13.65
C GLU A 48 -1.85 18.37 13.84
#